data_AF-A0A6C0RDV5-F1
#
_entry.id   AF-A0A6C0RDV5-F1
#
_cell.length_a   1.000
_cell.length_b   1.000
_cell.length_c   1.000
_cell.angle_alpha   90.00
_cell.angle_beta   90.00
_cell.angle_gamma   90.00
#
_symmetry.space_group_name_H-M   'P 1'
#
loop_
_entity.id
_entity.type
_entity.pdbx_description
1 polymer ?
#
loop_
_entity_poly.entity_id
_entity_poly.type
_entity_poly.pdbx_seq_one_letter_code
_entity_poly.pdbx_strand_id
1 'polypeptide(L)'
;MKHIQNTKINYSALFDEFRHPLSGAVVLFSGEVRDNNKGRDVTHLEYEAYAPMANKMISEILAEAKSRFKLNQAACVHRVGRVEISGCAVVVITGSGHRKEAYDANRYIIDRVKGEVPIWKHEFFADGTSEWGQNCDCNTEGHDHHNHYERAE
;
A
#
# COMPACT_ATOMS: atom_id res chain seq x y z
N MET A 1 0.75 12.60 -10.21
CA MET A 1 0.78 11.15 -10.55
C MET A 1 -0.60 10.58 -10.22
N LYS A 2 -1.08 9.58 -10.97
CA LYS A 2 -2.27 8.82 -10.57
C LYS A 2 -1.84 7.68 -9.65
N HIS A 3 -2.38 7.64 -8.45
CA HIS A 3 -2.14 6.60 -7.45
C HIS A 3 -3.07 5.40 -7.62
N ILE A 4 -4.19 5.56 -8.33
CA ILE A 4 -5.14 4.49 -8.62
C ILE A 4 -5.09 4.15 -10.12
N GLN A 5 -4.92 2.87 -10.44
CA GLN A 5 -4.90 2.37 -11.83
C GLN A 5 -5.59 1.01 -11.94
N ASN A 6 -6.05 0.65 -13.14
CA ASN A 6 -6.68 -0.66 -13.41
C ASN A 6 -5.74 -1.64 -14.13
N THR A 7 -4.50 -1.24 -14.42
CA THR A 7 -3.49 -2.06 -15.09
C THR A 7 -2.54 -2.70 -14.09
N LYS A 8 -1.92 -3.82 -14.51
CA LYS A 8 -0.89 -4.51 -13.72
C LYS A 8 0.26 -3.55 -13.40
N ILE A 9 0.70 -3.56 -12.14
CA ILE A 9 1.84 -2.76 -11.69
C ILE A 9 3.12 -3.39 -12.25
N ASN A 10 3.92 -2.59 -12.95
CA ASN A 10 5.24 -2.99 -13.42
C ASN A 10 6.29 -2.54 -12.41
N TYR A 11 6.78 -3.47 -11.59
CA TYR A 11 7.75 -3.20 -10.54
C TYR A 11 9.03 -2.56 -11.04
N SER A 12 9.61 -3.08 -12.13
CA SER A 12 10.89 -2.58 -12.63
C SER A 12 10.75 -1.15 -13.12
N ALA A 13 9.73 -0.88 -13.95
CA ALA A 13 9.51 0.46 -14.50
C ALA A 13 9.25 1.48 -13.38
N LEU A 14 8.44 1.11 -12.40
CA LEU A 14 8.15 1.97 -11.25
C LEU A 14 9.39 2.16 -10.37
N PHE A 15 10.18 1.10 -10.13
CA PHE A 15 11.40 1.21 -9.34
C PHE A 15 12.45 2.09 -10.03
N ASP A 16 12.59 2.01 -11.36
CA ASP A 16 13.52 2.85 -12.12
C ASP A 16 13.07 4.32 -12.17
N GLU A 17 11.77 4.60 -12.27
CA GLU A 17 11.20 5.95 -12.19
C GLU A 17 11.51 6.63 -10.85
N PHE A 18 11.53 5.85 -9.76
CA PHE A 18 11.79 6.32 -8.40
C PHE A 18 13.22 6.03 -7.92
N ARG A 19 14.19 6.23 -8.81
CA ARG A 19 15.61 6.41 -8.43
C ARG A 19 15.94 7.89 -8.27
N HIS A 20 16.78 8.19 -7.27
CA HIS A 20 17.26 9.54 -7.01
C HIS A 20 18.76 9.53 -6.68
N PRO A 21 19.56 10.47 -7.19
CA PRO A 21 21.02 10.52 -6.91
C PRO A 21 21.35 10.75 -5.43
N LEU A 22 20.43 11.35 -4.65
CA LEU A 22 20.61 11.55 -3.21
C LEU A 22 20.08 10.40 -2.35
N SER A 23 19.49 9.36 -2.96
CA SER A 23 18.96 8.21 -2.22
C SER A 23 20.01 7.11 -2.10
N GLY A 24 20.57 6.93 -0.91
CA GLY A 24 21.43 5.81 -0.57
C GLY A 24 20.65 4.53 -0.21
N ALA A 25 19.34 4.63 -0.01
CA ALA A 25 18.45 3.51 0.22
C ALA A 25 17.13 3.71 -0.53
N VAL A 26 16.63 2.62 -1.12
CA VAL A 26 15.29 2.54 -1.71
C VAL A 26 14.62 1.29 -1.18
N VAL A 27 13.40 1.43 -0.65
CA VAL A 27 12.59 0.33 -0.11
C VAL A 27 11.32 0.22 -0.93
N LEU A 28 10.98 -1.01 -1.33
CA LEU A 28 9.75 -1.35 -2.00
C LEU A 28 8.95 -2.32 -1.12
N PHE A 29 7.69 -1.98 -0.89
CA PHE A 29 6.68 -2.89 -0.37
C PHE A 29 5.73 -3.26 -1.49
N SER A 30 5.38 -4.55 -1.58
CA SER A 30 4.32 -5.06 -2.44
C SER A 30 3.28 -5.79 -1.61
N GLY A 31 2.01 -5.41 -1.78
CA GLY A 31 0.86 -6.13 -1.27
C GLY A 31 0.38 -7.14 -2.32
N GLU A 32 0.76 -8.41 -2.14
CA GLU A 32 0.41 -9.52 -3.02
C GLU A 32 -0.86 -10.24 -2.52
N VAL A 33 -1.69 -10.68 -3.47
CA VAL A 33 -2.86 -11.53 -3.16
C VAL A 33 -2.39 -12.93 -2.76
N ARG A 34 -2.86 -13.41 -1.61
CA ARG A 34 -2.60 -14.77 -1.10
C ARG A 34 -3.75 -15.71 -1.48
N ASP A 35 -3.45 -17.00 -1.59
CA ASP A 35 -4.41 -18.07 -1.88
C ASP A 35 -5.27 -18.49 -0.70
N ASN A 36 -5.03 -17.93 0.50
CA ASN A 36 -5.84 -18.20 1.68
C ASN A 36 -6.19 -16.93 2.46
N ASN A 37 -7.37 -16.95 3.07
CA ASN A 37 -7.76 -15.99 4.09
C ASN A 37 -8.68 -16.65 5.12
N LYS A 38 -8.39 -16.48 6.41
CA LYS A 38 -9.18 -17.05 7.53
C LYS A 38 -9.52 -18.55 7.37
N GLY A 39 -8.60 -19.34 6.83
CA GLY A 39 -8.77 -20.78 6.62
C GLY A 39 -9.60 -21.16 5.39
N ARG A 40 -9.90 -20.22 4.50
CA ARG A 40 -10.65 -20.42 3.26
C ARG A 40 -9.77 -20.17 2.06
N ASP A 41 -9.93 -21.00 1.03
CA ASP A 41 -9.21 -20.88 -0.24
C ASP A 41 -9.76 -19.70 -1.05
N VAL A 42 -8.90 -18.73 -1.30
CA VAL A 42 -9.17 -17.53 -2.10
C VAL A 42 -8.75 -17.80 -3.54
N THR A 43 -9.59 -17.38 -4.48
CA THR A 43 -9.31 -17.50 -5.93
C THR A 43 -8.76 -16.19 -6.50
N HIS A 44 -9.34 -15.06 -6.10
CA HIS A 44 -8.92 -13.72 -6.51
C HIS A 44 -9.53 -12.68 -5.58
N LEU A 45 -9.01 -11.46 -5.67
CA LEU A 45 -9.61 -10.28 -5.05
C LEU A 45 -10.08 -9.31 -6.13
N GLU A 46 -11.16 -8.58 -5.87
CA GLU A 46 -11.55 -7.40 -6.62
C GLU A 46 -11.44 -6.16 -5.74
N TYR A 47 -10.87 -5.10 -6.30
CA TYR A 47 -10.68 -3.84 -5.60
C TYR A 47 -11.50 -2.72 -6.21
N GLU A 48 -12.23 -2.00 -5.38
CA GLU A 48 -12.96 -0.79 -5.75
C GLU A 48 -12.39 0.42 -5.00
N ALA A 49 -12.48 1.60 -5.60
CA ALA A 49 -12.00 2.82 -4.96
C ALA A 49 -12.82 4.04 -5.37
N TYR A 50 -13.04 4.95 -4.43
CA TYR A 50 -13.48 6.30 -4.79
C TYR A 50 -12.27 7.10 -5.30
N ALA A 51 -11.93 6.89 -6.58
CA ALA A 51 -10.65 7.29 -7.13
C ALA A 51 -10.27 8.78 -6.92
N PRO A 52 -11.16 9.78 -7.10
CA PRO A 52 -10.81 11.18 -6.84
C PRO A 52 -10.32 11.42 -5.41
N MET A 53 -11.05 10.89 -4.41
CA MET A 53 -10.68 11.03 -3.00
C MET A 53 -9.46 10.20 -2.65
N ALA A 54 -9.37 8.96 -3.14
CA ALA A 54 -8.24 8.09 -2.90
C ALA A 54 -6.93 8.70 -3.41
N ASN A 55 -6.93 9.27 -4.63
CA ASN A 55 -5.76 9.96 -5.16
C ASN A 55 -5.35 11.16 -4.30
N LYS A 56 -6.32 11.96 -3.84
CA LYS A 56 -6.07 13.13 -2.98
C LYS A 56 -5.43 12.70 -1.65
N MET A 57 -6.03 11.73 -0.96
CA MET A 57 -5.54 11.26 0.34
C MET A 57 -4.15 10.61 0.25
N ILE A 58 -3.90 9.79 -0.78
CA ILE A 58 -2.58 9.21 -0.99
C ILE A 58 -1.54 10.32 -1.25
N SER A 59 -1.86 11.35 -2.02
CA SER A 59 -0.97 12.49 -2.24
C SER A 59 -0.64 13.23 -0.93
N GLU A 60 -1.62 13.42 -0.06
CA GLU A 60 -1.45 14.05 1.26
C GLU A 60 -0.55 13.21 2.17
N ILE A 61 -0.82 11.90 2.27
CA ILE A 61 0.01 10.95 3.04
C ILE A 61 1.46 10.96 2.56
N LEU A 62 1.69 10.93 1.23
CA LEU A 62 3.02 10.96 0.65
C LEU A 62 3.75 12.28 0.93
N ALA A 63 3.05 13.42 0.84
CA ALA A 63 3.63 14.73 1.14
C ALA A 63 4.07 14.82 2.61
N GLU A 64 3.22 14.34 3.52
CA GLU A 64 3.53 14.28 4.94
C GLU A 64 4.72 13.36 5.23
N ALA A 65 4.72 12.14 4.67
CA ALA A 65 5.83 11.19 4.83
C ALA A 65 7.16 11.76 4.30
N LYS A 66 7.13 12.44 3.14
CA LYS A 66 8.33 13.10 2.59
C LYS A 66 8.89 14.14 3.56
N SER A 67 8.04 14.97 4.14
CA SER A 67 8.44 15.99 5.12
C SER A 67 8.97 15.34 6.41
N ARG A 68 8.20 14.42 6.99
CA ARG A 68 8.48 13.77 8.28
C ARG A 68 9.78 12.96 8.27
N PHE A 69 10.02 12.19 7.21
CA PHE A 69 11.15 11.27 7.14
C PHE A 69 12.28 11.77 6.23
N LYS A 70 12.19 13.01 5.72
CA LYS A 70 13.18 13.62 4.81
C LYS A 70 13.45 12.74 3.58
N LEU A 71 12.39 12.22 2.96
CA LEU A 71 12.51 11.38 1.77
C LEU A 71 12.86 12.23 0.55
N ASN A 72 13.75 11.71 -0.29
CA ASN A 72 14.00 12.28 -1.61
C ASN A 72 12.86 11.92 -2.57
N GLN A 73 12.34 10.70 -2.44
CA GLN A 73 11.31 10.14 -3.32
C GLN A 73 10.34 9.26 -2.53
N ALA A 74 9.07 9.31 -2.92
CA ALA A 74 8.02 8.46 -2.38
C ALA A 74 6.92 8.26 -3.42
N ALA A 75 6.42 7.04 -3.53
CA ALA A 75 5.33 6.65 -4.41
C ALA A 75 4.40 5.68 -3.70
N CYS A 76 3.11 5.75 -4.02
CA CYS A 76 2.14 4.73 -3.68
C CYS A 76 1.20 4.55 -4.87
N VAL A 77 1.06 3.31 -5.35
CA VAL A 77 0.18 2.95 -6.46
C VAL A 77 -0.66 1.75 -6.05
N HIS A 78 -1.98 1.87 -6.18
CA HIS A 78 -2.94 0.82 -5.93
C HIS A 78 -3.64 0.43 -7.22
N ARG A 79 -3.71 -0.87 -7.47
CA ARG A 79 -4.46 -1.48 -8.56
C ARG A 79 -5.91 -1.71 -8.14
N VAL A 80 -6.85 -1.30 -8.98
CA VAL A 80 -8.29 -1.60 -8.85
C VAL A 80 -8.73 -2.64 -9.89
N GLY A 81 -9.91 -3.20 -9.69
CA GLY A 81 -10.44 -4.33 -10.44
C GLY A 81 -9.87 -5.67 -9.93
N ARG A 82 -9.98 -6.68 -10.78
CA ARG A 82 -9.61 -8.06 -10.46
C ARG A 82 -8.09 -8.28 -10.38
N VAL A 83 -7.65 -8.90 -9.29
CA VAL A 83 -6.26 -9.27 -9.01
C VAL A 83 -6.21 -10.75 -8.60
N GLU A 84 -5.55 -11.56 -9.43
CA GLU A 84 -5.33 -12.99 -9.20
C GLU A 84 -4.32 -13.23 -8.07
N ILE A 85 -4.25 -14.47 -7.58
CA ILE A 85 -3.23 -14.94 -6.63
C ILE A 85 -1.81 -14.59 -7.12
N SER A 86 -0.94 -14.19 -6.19
CA SER A 86 0.41 -13.66 -6.46
C SER A 86 0.42 -12.40 -7.35
N GLY A 87 -0.72 -11.73 -7.45
CA GLY A 87 -0.88 -10.46 -8.13
C GLY A 87 -0.73 -9.27 -7.17
N CYS A 88 -0.02 -8.26 -7.64
CA CYS A 88 0.16 -7.01 -6.91
C CYS A 88 -1.13 -6.18 -6.85
N ALA A 89 -1.62 -5.94 -5.63
CA ALA A 89 -2.70 -5.00 -5.37
C ALA A 89 -2.18 -3.58 -5.08
N VAL A 90 -1.07 -3.45 -4.35
CA VAL A 90 -0.54 -2.14 -3.95
C VAL A 90 0.98 -2.17 -3.86
N VAL A 91 1.63 -1.08 -4.28
CA VAL A 91 3.06 -0.84 -4.10
C VAL A 91 3.30 0.48 -3.39
N VAL A 92 4.24 0.47 -2.46
CA VAL A 92 4.83 1.67 -1.86
C VAL A 92 6.34 1.66 -2.09
N ILE A 93 6.87 2.76 -2.63
CA ILE A 93 8.32 2.95 -2.83
C ILE A 93 8.75 4.18 -2.04
N THR A 94 9.86 4.07 -1.31
CA THR A 94 10.45 5.17 -0.54
C THR A 94 11.95 5.22 -0.78
N GLY A 95 12.48 6.42 -1.01
CA GLY A 95 13.90 6.67 -1.21
C GLY A 95 14.42 7.77 -0.28
N SER A 96 15.52 7.48 0.43
CA SER A 96 16.16 8.40 1.38
C SER A 96 17.69 8.23 1.37
N GLY A 97 18.40 9.17 2.01
CA GLY A 97 19.85 9.09 2.16
C GLY A 97 20.32 7.83 2.90
N HIS A 98 19.55 7.37 3.89
CA HIS A 98 19.87 6.18 4.69
C HIS A 98 18.67 5.25 4.85
N ARG A 99 18.96 3.96 5.10
CA ARG A 99 17.95 2.89 5.11
C ARG A 99 16.85 3.07 6.17
N LYS A 100 17.17 3.67 7.33
CA LYS A 100 16.23 3.77 8.45
C LYS A 100 14.99 4.55 8.03
N GLU A 101 15.19 5.73 7.45
CA GLU A 101 14.12 6.62 7.00
C GLU A 101 13.31 5.98 5.87
N ALA A 102 13.95 5.25 4.95
CA ALA A 102 13.25 4.55 3.88
C ALA A 102 12.31 3.47 4.43
N TYR A 103 12.76 2.65 5.38
CA TYR A 103 11.94 1.61 6.00
C TYR A 103 10.79 2.20 6.82
N ASP A 104 11.09 3.14 7.72
CA ASP A 104 10.10 3.77 8.60
C ASP A 104 9.00 4.46 7.78
N ALA A 105 9.39 5.22 6.75
CA ALA A 105 8.42 5.90 5.90
C ALA A 105 7.60 4.93 5.06
N ASN A 106 8.20 3.83 4.57
CA ASN A 106 7.47 2.85 3.77
C ASN A 106 6.32 2.24 4.58
N ARG A 107 6.64 1.84 5.82
CA ARG A 107 5.68 1.33 6.80
C ARG A 107 4.59 2.35 7.11
N TYR A 108 5.00 3.58 7.41
CA TYR A 108 4.09 4.69 7.68
C TYR A 108 3.06 4.89 6.57
N ILE A 109 3.51 4.92 5.31
CA ILE A 109 2.65 5.14 4.15
C ILE A 109 1.65 3.99 3.99
N ILE A 110 2.11 2.73 4.01
CA ILE A 110 1.21 1.60 3.74
C ILE A 110 0.15 1.43 4.84
N ASP A 111 0.51 1.67 6.10
CA ASP A 111 -0.44 1.57 7.22
C ASP A 111 -1.56 2.61 7.08
N ARG A 112 -1.20 3.88 6.79
CA ARG A 112 -2.18 4.94 6.56
C ARG A 112 -3.02 4.71 5.32
N VAL A 113 -2.42 4.24 4.22
CA VAL A 113 -3.17 3.92 3.00
C VAL A 113 -4.22 2.84 3.26
N LYS A 114 -3.87 1.79 4.01
CA LYS A 114 -4.81 0.71 4.35
C LYS A 114 -5.87 1.10 5.37
N GLY A 115 -5.58 2.04 6.26
CA GLY A 115 -6.49 2.47 7.32
C GLY A 115 -7.44 3.61 6.92
N GLU A 116 -6.98 4.53 6.07
CA GLU A 116 -7.67 5.81 5.85
C GLU A 116 -8.25 5.95 4.44
N VAL A 117 -7.62 5.36 3.43
CA VAL A 117 -7.96 5.64 2.03
C VAL A 117 -9.18 4.81 1.60
N PRO A 118 -10.18 5.40 0.90
CA PRO A 118 -11.41 4.71 0.50
C PRO A 118 -11.15 3.74 -0.67
N ILE A 119 -10.56 2.60 -0.34
CA ILE A 119 -10.29 1.46 -1.23
C ILE A 119 -10.82 0.21 -0.54
N TRP A 120 -11.75 -0.48 -1.18
CA TRP A 120 -12.42 -1.66 -0.64
C TRP A 120 -11.96 -2.90 -1.38
N LYS A 121 -11.87 -4.02 -0.64
CA LYS A 121 -11.53 -5.33 -1.19
C LYS A 121 -12.75 -6.26 -1.14
N HIS A 122 -12.99 -7.00 -2.21
CA HIS A 122 -13.98 -8.06 -2.29
C HIS A 122 -13.25 -9.38 -2.55
N GLU A 123 -13.38 -10.33 -1.64
CA GLU A 123 -12.69 -11.62 -1.69
C GLU A 123 -13.60 -12.69 -2.29
N PHE A 124 -13.08 -13.50 -3.21
CA PHE A 124 -13.82 -14.58 -3.88
C PHE A 124 -13.20 -15.93 -3.55
N PHE A 125 -14.01 -16.87 -3.08
CA PHE A 125 -13.54 -18.15 -2.55
C PHE A 125 -13.79 -19.32 -3.50
N ALA A 126 -13.03 -20.40 -3.31
CA ALA A 126 -13.13 -21.62 -4.14
C ALA A 126 -14.48 -22.36 -3.98
N ASP A 127 -15.19 -22.12 -2.88
CA ASP A 127 -16.54 -22.65 -2.61
C ASP A 127 -17.66 -21.90 -3.39
N GLY A 128 -17.29 -20.89 -4.19
CA GLY A 128 -18.21 -20.08 -4.99
C GLY A 128 -18.84 -18.90 -4.25
N THR A 129 -18.55 -18.73 -2.97
CA THR A 129 -19.02 -17.57 -2.19
C THR A 129 -18.04 -16.38 -2.30
N SER A 130 -18.47 -15.20 -1.85
CA SER A 130 -17.62 -14.01 -1.80
C SER A 130 -17.97 -13.11 -0.62
N GLU A 131 -17.00 -12.36 -0.12
CA GLU A 131 -17.17 -11.47 1.04
C GLU A 131 -16.46 -10.14 0.81
N TRP A 132 -17.16 -9.04 1.11
CA TRP A 132 -16.50 -7.76 1.23
C TRP A 132 -15.60 -7.79 2.46
N GLY A 133 -14.30 -7.63 2.21
CA GLY A 133 -13.36 -7.40 3.27
C GLY A 133 -13.68 -6.07 3.94
N GLN A 134 -13.75 -6.08 5.27
CA GLN A 134 -13.65 -4.84 6.01
C GLN A 134 -12.29 -4.19 5.68
N ASN A 135 -12.22 -2.85 5.77
CA ASN A 135 -10.92 -2.18 5.85
C ASN A 135 -10.08 -2.90 6.90
N CYS A 136 -8.76 -2.95 6.73
CA CYS A 136 -7.93 -3.52 7.79
C CYS A 136 -8.21 -2.75 9.07
N ASP A 137 -9.00 -3.34 9.97
CA ASP A 137 -9.17 -2.87 11.34
C ASP A 137 -7.86 -3.15 12.07
N CYS A 138 -6.86 -2.33 11.79
CA CYS A 138 -5.56 -2.32 12.47
C CYS A 138 -5.68 -1.86 13.94
N ASN A 139 -6.90 -1.64 14.44
CA ASN A 139 -7.22 -1.33 15.83
C ASN A 139 -7.91 -2.48 16.58
N THR A 140 -8.04 -3.67 15.99
CA THR A 140 -8.53 -4.85 16.71
C THR A 140 -7.39 -5.48 17.50
N GLU A 141 -7.59 -5.68 18.81
CA GLU A 141 -6.63 -6.36 19.69
C GLU A 141 -6.21 -7.71 19.06
N GLY A 142 -4.96 -7.80 18.61
CA GLY A 142 -4.41 -8.99 17.95
C GLY A 142 -3.64 -8.73 16.65
N HIS A 143 -3.78 -7.54 16.03
CA HIS A 143 -2.90 -7.09 14.93
C HIS A 143 -1.91 -6.05 15.47
N ASP A 144 -0.88 -6.52 16.15
CA ASP A 144 0.13 -5.65 16.77
C ASP A 144 1.06 -5.06 15.69
N HIS A 145 0.75 -3.84 15.27
CA HIS A 145 1.73 -2.94 14.70
C HIS A 145 1.83 -1.77 15.65
N HIS A 146 2.73 -1.87 16.62
CA HIS A 146 3.10 -0.80 17.53
C HIS A 146 3.00 0.57 16.83
N ASN A 147 2.00 1.35 17.24
CA ASN A 147 1.78 2.73 16.83
C ASN A 147 2.94 3.58 17.37
N HIS A 148 4.12 3.48 16.76
CA HIS A 148 5.32 4.21 17.17
C HIS A 148 5.34 5.67 16.68
N TYR A 149 4.25 6.16 16.10
CA TYR A 149 4.21 7.44 15.43
C TYR A 149 3.51 8.57 16.22
N GLU A 150 3.26 8.40 17.52
CA GLU A 150 2.81 9.50 18.37
C GLU A 150 3.98 10.40 18.84
N ARG A 151 3.86 11.67 18.46
CA ARG A 151 4.51 12.89 19.00
C ARG A 151 6.04 13.00 18.94
N ALA A 152 6.52 13.60 17.86
CA ALA A 152 7.65 14.52 17.96
C ALA A 152 7.07 15.94 18.10
N GLU A 153 6.95 16.41 19.34
CA GLU A 153 6.96 17.85 19.66
C GLU A 153 8.42 18.34 19.71
#